data_AF-A0A1H6ER38-F1
#
_entry.id   AF-A0A1H6ER38-F1
#
_cell.length_a   1.000
_cell.length_b   1.000
_cell.length_c   1.000
_cell.angle_alpha   90.00
_cell.angle_beta   90.00
_cell.angle_gamma   90.00
#
_symmetry.space_group_name_H-M   'P 1'
#
loop_
_entity.id
_entity.type
_entity.pdbx_description
1 polymer ?
#
loop_
_entity_poly.entity_id
_entity_poly.type
_entity_poly.pdbx_seq_one_letter_code
_entity_poly.pdbx_strand_id
1 'polypeptide(L)'
;MPKNRVIIYEEAGADPRADVMAVENGHGRTRVRAVSEPAQMADLVTALVEEGVDQVELCGGFGAVWHAEARRATGGKVPVGAIYYGFESLTSVASYKERFEAGEALSEAFIIVHEGADPEVDRVVREKDAGGRTTFVAVPDAGAAGEVAGKLAGELQLIELYGGEGPEGAEPVIRAVDAGVPVGVSGYRR
;
A
#
# COMPACT_ATOMS: atom_id res chain seq x y z
N MET A 1 5.69 -21.95 -0.84
CA MET A 1 6.44 -21.42 0.31
C MET A 1 5.63 -20.26 0.86
N PRO A 2 5.57 -20.08 2.19
CA PRO A 2 4.92 -18.90 2.78
C PRO A 2 5.53 -17.63 2.19
N LYS A 3 4.70 -16.67 1.75
CA LYS A 3 5.17 -15.44 1.10
C LYS A 3 5.79 -14.49 2.16
N ASN A 4 6.97 -13.93 1.91
CA ASN A 4 7.55 -12.87 2.73
C ASN A 4 7.57 -11.54 1.96
N ARG A 5 6.62 -10.65 2.25
CA ARG A 5 6.41 -9.40 1.50
C ARG A 5 6.61 -8.18 2.36
N VAL A 6 7.10 -7.10 1.75
CA VAL A 6 7.17 -5.78 2.38
C VAL A 6 6.55 -4.71 1.50
N ILE A 7 5.68 -3.90 2.09
CA ILE A 7 5.12 -2.69 1.51
C ILE A 7 5.90 -1.51 2.05
N ILE A 8 6.31 -0.59 1.17
CA ILE A 8 7.05 0.63 1.53
C ILE A 8 6.19 1.83 1.15
N TYR A 9 6.01 2.75 2.09
CA TYR A 9 5.35 4.03 1.86
C TYR A 9 6.15 5.20 2.42
N GLU A 10 5.78 6.42 2.03
CA GLU A 10 6.44 7.64 2.47
C GLU A 10 5.70 8.27 3.66
N GLU A 11 6.45 8.62 4.70
CA GLU A 11 5.95 9.41 5.82
C GLU A 11 7.06 10.20 6.49
N ALA A 12 6.87 11.51 6.58
CA ALA A 12 7.84 12.42 7.18
C ALA A 12 8.22 11.98 8.61
N GLY A 13 9.53 11.92 8.88
CA GLY A 13 10.07 11.56 10.20
C GLY A 13 10.01 10.07 10.56
N ALA A 14 9.58 9.19 9.64
CA ALA A 14 9.55 7.75 9.89
C ALA A 14 10.96 7.13 10.04
N ASP A 15 11.03 6.05 10.84
CA ASP A 15 12.19 5.17 10.90
C ASP A 15 12.01 3.99 9.91
N PRO A 16 12.83 3.88 8.85
CA PRO A 16 12.70 2.81 7.86
C PRO A 16 13.01 1.40 8.39
N ARG A 17 13.52 1.28 9.61
CA ARG A 17 13.80 -0.01 10.26
C ARG A 17 12.62 -0.53 11.09
N ALA A 18 11.65 0.32 11.40
CA ALA A 18 10.48 -0.05 12.18
C ALA A 18 9.34 -0.53 11.27
N ASP A 19 8.76 -1.69 11.60
CA ASP A 19 7.51 -2.13 10.98
C ASP A 19 6.35 -1.31 11.57
N VAL A 20 5.59 -0.65 10.70
CA VAL A 20 4.34 0.06 11.06
C VAL A 20 3.22 -0.94 11.31
N MET A 21 3.19 -2.01 10.51
CA MET A 21 2.30 -3.14 10.65
C MET A 21 3.04 -4.41 10.23
N ALA A 22 2.80 -5.52 10.93
CA ALA A 22 3.24 -6.83 10.52
C ALA A 22 2.10 -7.83 10.71
N VAL A 23 1.78 -8.59 9.67
CA VAL A 23 0.82 -9.69 9.70
C VAL A 23 1.58 -10.96 9.36
N GLU A 24 1.49 -11.96 10.25
CA GLU A 24 2.19 -13.23 10.10
C GLU A 24 1.29 -14.39 10.52
N ASN A 25 1.09 -15.34 9.61
CA ASN A 25 0.28 -16.54 9.84
C ASN A 25 0.80 -17.71 8.98
N GLY A 26 0.04 -18.81 8.90
CA GLY A 26 0.42 -20.00 8.12
C GLY A 26 0.62 -19.78 6.61
N HIS A 27 0.12 -18.67 6.06
CA HIS A 27 0.22 -18.31 4.65
C HIS A 27 1.41 -17.39 4.33
N GLY A 28 2.02 -16.79 5.35
CA GLY A 28 3.26 -16.04 5.22
C GLY A 28 3.33 -14.82 6.12
N ARG A 29 4.15 -13.85 5.71
CA ARG A 29 4.41 -12.60 6.42
C ARG A 29 4.27 -11.42 5.48
N THR A 30 3.53 -10.39 5.89
CA THR A 30 3.51 -9.08 5.23
C THR A 30 3.87 -7.99 6.24
N ARG A 31 4.85 -7.16 5.90
CA ARG A 31 5.23 -5.99 6.70
C ARG A 31 4.93 -4.71 5.94
N VAL A 32 4.63 -3.65 6.67
CA VAL A 32 4.55 -2.28 6.14
C VAL A 32 5.66 -1.47 6.80
N ARG A 33 6.51 -0.82 6.00
CA ARG A 33 7.60 0.05 6.46
C ARG A 33 7.44 1.43 5.85
N ALA A 34 7.88 2.44 6.58
CA ALA A 34 7.78 3.83 6.18
C ALA A 34 9.19 4.41 5.96
N VAL A 35 9.40 5.13 4.86
CA VAL A 35 10.62 5.93 4.66
C VAL A 35 10.28 7.41 4.84
N SER A 36 11.20 8.19 5.39
CA SER A 36 11.01 9.63 5.54
C SER A 36 11.27 10.39 4.25
N GLU A 37 12.10 9.83 3.37
CA GLU A 37 12.46 10.41 2.08
C GLU A 37 12.57 9.32 1.01
N PRO A 38 12.19 9.59 -0.26
CA PRO A 38 12.28 8.60 -1.33
C PRO A 38 13.66 7.96 -1.49
N ALA A 39 14.74 8.70 -1.24
CA ALA A 39 16.10 8.19 -1.39
C ALA A 39 16.42 7.01 -0.46
N GLN A 40 15.79 6.94 0.73
CA GLN A 40 15.99 5.85 1.68
C GLN A 40 15.39 4.53 1.20
N MET A 41 14.45 4.57 0.25
CA MET A 41 13.80 3.38 -0.27
C MET A 41 14.80 2.42 -0.91
N ALA A 42 15.79 2.91 -1.66
CA ALA A 42 16.76 2.04 -2.34
C ALA A 42 17.64 1.25 -1.34
N ASP A 43 18.09 1.91 -0.28
CA ASP A 43 18.87 1.29 0.79
C ASP A 43 18.02 0.25 1.54
N LEU A 44 16.76 0.60 1.86
CA LEU A 44 15.82 -0.30 2.51
C LEU A 44 15.53 -1.53 1.64
N VAL A 45 15.29 -1.35 0.35
CA VAL A 45 15.06 -2.48 -0.58
C VAL A 45 16.28 -3.40 -0.64
N THR A 46 17.49 -2.85 -0.69
CA THR A 46 18.73 -3.64 -0.69
C THR A 46 18.83 -4.50 0.57
N ALA A 47 18.63 -3.88 1.74
CA ALA A 47 18.64 -4.59 3.02
C ALA A 47 17.55 -5.67 3.11
N LEU A 48 16.33 -5.38 2.65
CA LEU A 48 15.23 -6.34 2.65
C LEU A 48 15.52 -7.57 1.79
N VAL A 49 16.18 -7.38 0.65
CA VAL A 49 16.61 -8.51 -0.20
C VAL A 49 17.67 -9.35 0.48
N GLU A 50 18.57 -8.75 1.28
CA GLU A 50 19.52 -9.49 2.12
C GLU A 50 18.83 -10.22 3.28
N GLU A 51 17.75 -9.65 3.84
CA GLU A 51 16.87 -10.30 4.83
C GLU A 51 16.06 -11.47 4.25
N GLY A 52 16.02 -11.64 2.91
CA GLY A 52 15.29 -12.71 2.24
C GLY A 52 13.79 -12.43 2.08
N VAL A 53 13.40 -11.20 1.77
CA VAL A 53 12.04 -10.94 1.24
C VAL A 53 11.85 -11.61 -0.11
N ASP A 54 10.62 -12.00 -0.41
CA ASP A 54 10.22 -12.56 -1.70
C ASP A 54 9.59 -11.51 -2.62
N GLN A 55 9.12 -10.38 -2.06
CA GLN A 55 8.43 -9.33 -2.82
C GLN A 55 8.49 -7.98 -2.10
N VAL A 56 8.62 -6.91 -2.88
CA VAL A 56 8.45 -5.52 -2.43
C VAL A 56 7.29 -4.87 -3.18
N GLU A 57 6.49 -4.06 -2.49
CA GLU A 57 5.47 -3.20 -3.12
C GLU A 57 5.64 -1.75 -2.65
N LEU A 58 5.51 -0.79 -3.56
CA LEU A 58 5.65 0.63 -3.27
C LEU A 58 4.30 1.35 -3.31
N CYS A 59 4.10 2.27 -2.37
CA CYS A 59 3.03 3.25 -2.37
C CYS A 59 3.04 4.12 -3.64
N GLY A 60 1.87 4.66 -4.00
CA GLY A 60 1.68 5.42 -5.24
C GLY A 60 2.50 6.71 -5.30
N GLY A 61 2.86 7.27 -4.15
CA GLY A 61 3.70 8.48 -4.03
C GLY A 61 5.05 8.38 -4.73
N PHE A 62 5.62 7.17 -4.79
CA PHE A 62 6.91 6.92 -5.45
C PHE A 62 6.85 7.10 -6.98
N GLY A 63 5.74 6.74 -7.61
CA GLY A 63 5.61 6.74 -9.07
C GLY A 63 6.65 5.88 -9.81
N ALA A 64 6.73 6.06 -11.13
CA ALA A 64 7.48 5.16 -12.02
C ALA A 64 9.01 5.27 -11.89
N VAL A 65 9.54 6.46 -11.58
CA VAL A 65 11.00 6.70 -11.49
C VAL A 65 11.58 5.94 -10.31
N TRP A 66 10.96 6.07 -9.13
CA TRP A 66 11.38 5.36 -7.93
C TRP A 66 11.06 3.87 -7.98
N HIS A 67 9.97 3.46 -8.64
CA HIS A 67 9.72 2.05 -8.92
C HIS A 67 10.86 1.43 -9.75
N ALA A 68 11.34 2.12 -10.79
CA ALA A 68 12.49 1.64 -11.56
C ALA A 68 13.77 1.58 -10.73
N GLU A 69 13.98 2.52 -9.80
CA GLU A 69 15.11 2.52 -8.88
C GLU A 69 15.05 1.34 -7.90
N ALA A 70 13.89 1.08 -7.29
CA ALA A 70 13.68 -0.07 -6.43
C ALA A 70 14.01 -1.37 -7.15
N ARG A 71 13.58 -1.51 -8.41
CA ARG A 71 13.92 -2.69 -9.23
C ARG A 71 15.42 -2.83 -9.44
N ARG A 72 16.17 -1.72 -9.62
CA ARG A 72 17.63 -1.76 -9.68
C ARG A 72 18.24 -2.19 -8.34
N ALA A 73 17.74 -1.64 -7.23
CA ALA A 73 18.20 -1.96 -5.87
C ALA A 73 18.02 -3.46 -5.53
N THR A 74 16.97 -4.11 -6.02
CA THR A 74 16.82 -5.57 -5.84
C THR A 74 17.85 -6.41 -6.59
N GLY A 75 18.57 -5.84 -7.56
CA GLY A 75 19.39 -6.59 -8.52
C GLY A 75 18.58 -7.58 -9.37
N GLY A 76 17.26 -7.38 -9.49
CA GLY A 76 16.34 -8.31 -10.17
C GLY A 76 16.07 -9.61 -9.42
N LYS A 77 16.46 -9.72 -8.14
CA LYS A 77 16.30 -10.95 -7.34
C LYS A 77 14.86 -11.20 -6.90
N VAL A 78 14.09 -10.14 -6.69
CA VAL A 78 12.70 -10.21 -6.22
C VAL A 78 11.81 -9.26 -7.05
N PRO A 79 10.54 -9.61 -7.28
CA PRO A 79 9.59 -8.70 -7.89
C PRO A 79 9.38 -7.45 -7.05
N VAL A 80 9.26 -6.31 -7.74
CA VAL A 80 8.81 -5.04 -7.18
C VAL A 80 7.51 -4.66 -7.87
N GLY A 81 6.49 -4.35 -7.08
CA GLY A 81 5.25 -3.71 -7.52
C GLY A 81 5.18 -2.26 -7.08
N ALA A 82 4.31 -1.49 -7.71
CA ALA A 82 3.97 -0.15 -7.25
C ALA A 82 2.48 0.14 -7.50
N ILE A 83 1.89 0.95 -6.64
CA ILE A 83 0.51 1.40 -6.82
C ILE A 83 0.40 2.31 -8.04
N TYR A 84 -0.55 1.99 -8.91
CA TYR A 84 -0.97 2.82 -10.03
C TYR A 84 -2.49 2.99 -10.02
N TYR A 85 -2.97 4.07 -10.64
CA TYR A 85 -4.38 4.45 -10.62
C TYR A 85 -5.02 4.25 -11.99
N GLY A 86 -6.20 3.63 -12.00
CA GLY A 86 -7.02 3.46 -13.19
C GLY A 86 -7.60 4.78 -13.70
N PHE A 87 -8.17 4.76 -14.91
CA PHE A 87 -8.74 5.95 -15.55
C PHE A 87 -9.90 6.54 -14.76
N GLU A 88 -10.68 5.67 -14.12
CA GLU A 88 -11.77 5.97 -13.20
C GLU A 88 -11.33 6.76 -11.96
N SER A 89 -10.05 6.67 -11.58
CA SER A 89 -9.48 7.33 -10.39
C SER A 89 -8.74 8.63 -10.73
N LEU A 90 -8.53 8.99 -12.00
CA LEU A 90 -7.57 10.05 -12.38
C LEU A 90 -7.92 11.42 -11.80
N THR A 91 -9.18 11.85 -11.89
CA THR A 91 -9.57 13.17 -11.39
C THR A 91 -9.49 13.23 -9.86
N SER A 92 -9.94 12.17 -9.17
CA SER A 92 -9.98 12.13 -7.72
C SER A 92 -8.58 11.95 -7.11
N VAL A 93 -7.70 11.15 -7.72
CA VAL A 93 -6.30 11.02 -7.26
C VAL A 93 -5.50 12.29 -7.53
N ALA A 94 -5.77 13.01 -8.64
CA ALA A 94 -5.16 14.31 -8.89
C ALA A 94 -5.58 15.33 -7.80
N SER A 95 -6.87 15.36 -7.45
CA SER A 95 -7.36 16.20 -6.35
C SER A 95 -6.76 15.80 -4.99
N TYR A 96 -6.64 14.50 -4.70
CA TYR A 96 -5.95 14.02 -3.50
C TYR A 96 -4.51 14.55 -3.45
N LYS A 97 -3.76 14.40 -4.55
CA LYS A 97 -2.36 14.85 -4.64
C LYS A 97 -2.23 16.34 -4.38
N GLU A 98 -3.04 17.17 -5.02
CA GLU A 98 -3.01 18.63 -4.83
C GLU A 98 -3.22 19.02 -3.36
N ARG A 99 -4.18 18.37 -2.69
CA ARG A 99 -4.50 18.61 -1.28
C ARG A 99 -3.41 18.10 -0.35
N PHE A 100 -2.82 16.94 -0.67
CA PHE A 100 -1.69 16.38 0.07
C PHE A 100 -0.48 17.34 0.02
N GLU A 101 -0.15 17.85 -1.16
CA GLU A 101 0.94 18.83 -1.34
C GLU A 101 0.66 20.18 -0.67
N ALA A 102 -0.61 20.55 -0.53
CA ALA A 102 -1.04 21.71 0.26
C ALA A 102 -0.95 21.49 1.78
N GLY A 103 -0.61 20.27 2.23
CA GLY A 103 -0.50 19.92 3.64
C GLY A 103 -1.86 19.72 4.32
N GLU A 104 -2.91 19.41 3.56
CA GLU A 104 -4.21 19.10 4.15
C GLU A 104 -4.17 17.79 4.96
N ALA A 105 -4.96 17.79 6.02
CA ALA A 105 -5.26 16.64 6.84
C ALA A 105 -6.14 15.62 6.08
N LEU A 106 -5.51 14.67 5.38
CA LEU A 106 -6.20 13.65 4.60
C LEU A 106 -6.27 12.32 5.32
N SER A 107 -7.33 11.56 5.04
CA SER A 107 -7.49 10.17 5.48
C SER A 107 -7.41 9.21 4.30
N GLU A 108 -6.60 8.17 4.46
CA GLU A 108 -6.43 7.12 3.44
C GLU A 108 -6.40 5.73 4.07
N ALA A 109 -6.69 4.71 3.25
CA ALA A 109 -6.61 3.32 3.66
C ALA A 109 -5.70 2.51 2.73
N PHE A 110 -4.78 1.77 3.32
CA PHE A 110 -3.97 0.77 2.65
C PHE A 110 -4.57 -0.59 2.98
N ILE A 111 -5.29 -1.15 2.01
CA ILE A 111 -5.95 -2.45 2.13
C ILE A 111 -4.99 -3.50 1.56
N ILE A 112 -4.66 -4.49 2.39
CA ILE A 112 -3.53 -5.40 2.14
C ILE A 112 -4.06 -6.82 2.07
N VAL A 113 -4.09 -7.40 0.86
CA VAL A 113 -4.53 -8.79 0.70
C VAL A 113 -3.46 -9.73 1.25
N HIS A 114 -3.78 -10.42 2.33
CA HIS A 114 -2.96 -11.41 3.02
C HIS A 114 -3.87 -12.57 3.45
N GLU A 115 -3.70 -13.72 2.81
CA GLU A 115 -4.55 -14.90 3.05
C GLU A 115 -4.58 -15.27 4.55
N GLY A 116 -5.78 -15.51 5.08
CA GLY A 116 -5.98 -15.84 6.48
C GLY A 116 -5.87 -14.67 7.46
N ALA A 117 -5.76 -13.42 6.98
CA ALA A 117 -5.86 -12.24 7.84
C ALA A 117 -7.30 -12.03 8.35
N ASP A 118 -7.42 -11.42 9.53
CA ASP A 118 -8.67 -10.94 10.11
C ASP A 118 -8.66 -9.40 10.13
N PRO A 119 -9.50 -8.71 9.34
CA PRO A 119 -9.47 -7.25 9.24
C PRO A 119 -9.85 -6.50 10.51
N GLU A 120 -10.44 -7.15 11.50
CA GLU A 120 -10.72 -6.54 12.81
C GLU A 120 -9.50 -6.61 13.74
N VAL A 121 -8.61 -7.59 13.54
CA VAL A 121 -7.40 -7.81 14.35
C VAL A 121 -6.16 -7.25 13.66
N ASP A 122 -5.98 -7.57 12.38
CA ASP A 122 -4.82 -7.25 11.55
C ASP A 122 -4.93 -5.84 10.95
N ARG A 123 -5.03 -4.84 11.82
CA ARG A 123 -5.18 -3.45 11.44
C ARG A 123 -4.41 -2.50 12.34
N VAL A 124 -3.91 -1.41 11.76
CA VAL A 124 -3.26 -0.30 12.47
C VAL A 124 -3.86 1.01 11.94
N VAL A 125 -4.28 1.88 12.85
CA VAL A 125 -4.72 3.25 12.52
C VAL A 125 -3.68 4.21 13.07
N ARG A 126 -3.15 5.07 12.21
CA ARG A 126 -2.22 6.14 12.59
C ARG A 126 -2.89 7.49 12.38
N GLU A 127 -3.14 8.18 13.49
CA GLU A 127 -3.61 9.56 13.48
C GLU A 127 -2.46 10.50 13.07
N LYS A 128 -2.79 11.53 12.30
CA LYS A 128 -1.85 12.58 11.88
C LYS A 128 -2.04 13.82 12.75
N ASP A 129 -0.96 14.50 13.10
CA ASP A 129 -1.00 15.65 14.03
C ASP A 129 -1.90 16.80 13.56
N ALA A 130 -1.99 17.02 12.24
CA ALA A 130 -2.84 18.04 11.64
C ALA A 130 -4.32 17.62 11.50
N GLY A 131 -4.65 16.38 11.90
CA GLY A 131 -5.92 15.72 11.61
C GLY A 131 -5.80 14.73 10.43
N GLY A 132 -6.80 13.85 10.31
CA GLY A 132 -6.79 12.75 9.34
C GLY A 132 -6.02 11.53 9.84
N ARG A 133 -6.12 10.41 9.11
CA ARG A 133 -5.52 9.14 9.52
C ARG A 133 -5.10 8.25 8.36
N THR A 134 -4.07 7.46 8.57
CA THR A 134 -3.69 6.36 7.68
C THR A 134 -4.18 5.06 8.31
N THR A 135 -5.05 4.33 7.62
CA THR A 135 -5.53 3.01 8.06
C THR A 135 -4.84 1.92 7.27
N PHE A 136 -4.01 1.11 7.93
CA PHE A 136 -3.48 -0.13 7.37
C PHE A 136 -4.38 -1.26 7.82
N VAL A 137 -4.86 -2.08 6.90
CA VAL A 137 -5.76 -3.19 7.22
C VAL A 137 -5.46 -4.36 6.30
N ALA A 138 -5.12 -5.51 6.89
CA ALA A 138 -4.98 -6.73 6.14
C ALA A 138 -6.34 -7.43 6.01
N VAL A 139 -6.57 -8.02 4.84
CA VAL A 139 -7.82 -8.71 4.48
C VAL A 139 -7.48 -10.06 3.87
N PRO A 140 -8.31 -11.10 4.10
CA PRO A 140 -8.02 -12.45 3.63
C PRO A 140 -8.06 -12.58 2.11
N ASP A 141 -8.88 -11.78 1.43
CA ASP A 141 -9.10 -11.83 -0.01
C ASP A 141 -9.65 -10.51 -0.58
N ALA A 142 -9.85 -10.46 -1.90
CA ALA A 142 -10.38 -9.30 -2.61
C ALA A 142 -11.85 -8.99 -2.28
N GLY A 143 -12.66 -9.99 -1.90
CA GLY A 143 -14.04 -9.77 -1.48
C GLY A 143 -14.09 -9.01 -0.17
N ALA A 144 -13.32 -9.46 0.82
CA ALA A 144 -13.15 -8.77 2.09
C ALA A 144 -12.53 -7.37 1.91
N ALA A 145 -11.61 -7.20 0.94
CA ALA A 145 -11.10 -5.88 0.56
C ALA A 145 -12.24 -4.93 0.14
N GLY A 146 -13.17 -5.41 -0.69
CA GLY A 146 -14.35 -4.65 -1.11
C GLY A 146 -15.27 -4.28 0.06
N GLU A 147 -15.54 -5.22 0.98
CA GLU A 147 -16.35 -4.94 2.17
C GLU A 147 -15.74 -3.87 3.07
N VAL A 148 -14.43 -3.97 3.34
CA VAL A 148 -13.70 -2.96 4.13
C VAL A 148 -13.70 -1.61 3.43
N ALA A 149 -13.44 -1.59 2.11
CA ALA A 149 -13.46 -0.36 1.33
C ALA A 149 -14.82 0.33 1.36
N GLY A 150 -15.92 -0.41 1.14
CA GLY A 150 -17.27 0.13 1.17
C GLY A 150 -17.66 0.72 2.53
N LYS A 151 -17.23 0.08 3.64
CA LYS A 151 -17.46 0.61 5.01
C LYS A 151 -16.73 1.92 5.25
N LEU A 152 -15.51 2.07 4.72
CA LEU A 152 -14.66 3.22 4.97
C LEU A 152 -14.84 4.35 3.94
N ALA A 153 -15.46 4.08 2.78
CA ALA A 153 -15.48 4.99 1.63
C ALA A 153 -15.90 6.44 1.97
N GLY A 154 -16.89 6.62 2.86
CA GLY A 154 -17.37 7.94 3.26
C GLY A 154 -16.37 8.79 4.07
N GLU A 155 -15.28 8.19 4.55
CA GLU A 155 -14.28 8.83 5.42
C GLU A 155 -12.94 9.05 4.68
N LEU A 156 -12.73 8.41 3.54
CA LEU A 156 -11.44 8.33 2.86
C LEU A 156 -11.35 9.30 1.67
N GLN A 157 -10.12 9.70 1.36
CA GLN A 157 -9.79 10.44 0.16
C GLN A 157 -8.89 9.64 -0.79
N LEU A 158 -8.42 8.47 -0.36
CA LEU A 158 -7.61 7.55 -1.15
C LEU A 158 -7.70 6.12 -0.59
N ILE A 159 -7.70 5.14 -1.49
CA ILE A 159 -7.45 3.74 -1.16
C ILE A 159 -6.29 3.23 -2.00
N GLU A 160 -5.34 2.55 -1.37
CA GLU A 160 -4.31 1.76 -2.05
C GLU A 160 -4.51 0.28 -1.74
N LEU A 161 -4.69 -0.53 -2.79
CA LEU A 161 -4.87 -1.98 -2.69
C LEU A 161 -3.56 -2.70 -3.02
N TYR A 162 -3.02 -3.39 -2.02
CA TYR A 162 -1.80 -4.17 -2.10
C TYR A 162 -2.10 -5.67 -2.16
N GLY A 163 -1.29 -6.42 -2.91
CA GLY A 163 -1.49 -7.86 -3.06
C GLY A 163 -2.71 -8.29 -3.87
N GLY A 164 -3.55 -7.36 -4.36
CA GLY A 164 -4.60 -7.64 -5.32
C GLY A 164 -3.99 -7.99 -6.68
N GLU A 165 -4.25 -9.20 -7.18
CA GLU A 165 -3.69 -9.65 -8.45
C GLU A 165 -4.60 -9.23 -9.61
N GLY A 166 -4.10 -8.34 -10.48
CA GLY A 166 -4.79 -7.96 -11.70
C GLY A 166 -6.11 -7.19 -11.49
N PRO A 167 -6.86 -6.93 -12.58
CA PRO A 167 -8.14 -6.23 -12.49
C PRO A 167 -9.20 -7.00 -11.69
N GLU A 168 -9.15 -8.33 -11.65
CA GLU A 168 -10.08 -9.16 -10.88
C GLU A 168 -9.92 -8.96 -9.36
N GLY A 169 -8.68 -8.76 -8.89
CA GLY A 169 -8.42 -8.42 -7.49
C GLY A 169 -8.88 -7.01 -7.11
N ALA A 170 -8.92 -6.10 -8.07
CA ALA A 170 -9.28 -4.70 -7.85
C ALA A 170 -10.79 -4.41 -7.95
N GLU A 171 -11.49 -5.16 -8.82
CA GLU A 171 -12.91 -4.94 -9.13
C GLU A 171 -13.79 -4.81 -7.88
N PRO A 172 -13.71 -5.69 -6.86
CA PRO A 172 -14.59 -5.59 -5.70
C PRO A 172 -14.42 -4.27 -4.94
N VAL A 173 -13.19 -3.76 -4.84
CA VAL A 173 -12.86 -2.50 -4.17
C VAL A 173 -13.40 -1.32 -4.96
N ILE A 174 -13.13 -1.28 -6.27
CA ILE A 174 -13.58 -0.20 -7.15
C ILE A 174 -15.11 -0.11 -7.19
N ARG A 175 -15.80 -1.26 -7.27
CA ARG A 175 -17.27 -1.29 -7.22
C ARG A 175 -17.82 -0.88 -5.87
N ALA A 176 -17.19 -1.29 -4.77
CA ALA A 176 -17.68 -0.98 -3.42
C ALA A 176 -17.65 0.51 -3.11
N VAL A 177 -16.70 1.27 -3.69
CA VAL A 177 -16.62 2.72 -3.49
C VAL A 177 -17.37 3.54 -4.54
N ASP A 178 -17.92 2.91 -5.58
CA ASP A 178 -18.71 3.52 -6.66
C ASP A 178 -18.07 4.82 -7.21
N ALA A 179 -16.76 4.79 -7.48
CA ALA A 179 -15.93 5.93 -7.90
C ALA A 179 -15.88 7.13 -6.92
N GLY A 180 -16.42 7.01 -5.71
CA GLY A 180 -16.39 8.06 -4.68
C GLY A 180 -15.01 8.29 -4.05
N VAL A 181 -14.13 7.29 -4.12
CA VAL A 181 -12.75 7.34 -3.62
C VAL A 181 -11.80 6.80 -4.69
N PRO A 182 -10.67 7.46 -5.00
CA PRO A 182 -9.69 6.92 -5.93
C PRO A 182 -9.09 5.64 -5.36
N VAL A 183 -9.08 4.58 -6.17
CA VAL A 183 -8.46 3.30 -5.85
C VAL A 183 -7.20 3.13 -6.69
N GLY A 184 -6.07 2.97 -6.00
CA GLY A 184 -4.81 2.56 -6.57
C GLY A 184 -4.61 1.07 -6.39
N VAL A 185 -3.99 0.41 -7.38
CA VAL A 185 -3.78 -1.04 -7.40
C VAL A 185 -2.32 -1.35 -7.69
N SER A 186 -1.78 -2.37 -7.04
CA SER A 186 -0.39 -2.77 -7.26
C SER A 186 -0.20 -3.34 -8.66
N GLY A 187 0.65 -2.69 -9.46
CA GLY A 187 1.12 -3.18 -10.74
C GLY A 187 2.51 -3.79 -10.61
N TYR A 188 2.66 -5.06 -10.97
CA TYR A 188 3.96 -5.73 -11.07
C TYR A 188 4.04 -6.62 -12.31
N ARG A 189 5.26 -6.83 -12.80
CA ARG A 189 5.56 -7.84 -13.82
C ARG A 189 6.08 -9.08 -13.11
N ARG A 190 5.35 -10.20 -13.22
CA ARG A 190 5.87 -11.52 -12.83
C ARG A 190 7.02 -11.95 -13.74
#